data_AF-A0AAU6YXG1-F1
#
_entry.id   AF-A0AAU6YXG1-F1
#
_cell.length_a   1.000
_cell.length_b   1.000
_cell.length_c   1.000
_cell.angle_alpha   90.00
_cell.angle_beta   90.00
_cell.angle_gamma   90.00
#
_symmetry.space_group_name_H-M   'P 1'
#
loop_
_entity.id
_entity.type
_entity.pdbx_description
1 polymer ?
#
loop_
_entity_poly.entity_id
_entity_poly.type
_entity_poly.pdbx_seq_one_letter_code
_entity_poly.pdbx_strand_id
1 'polypeptide(L)'
;MFTSIHRSLGAAPGPLTWQMIEQLVEQQAEETADLDFKQILPKGEWRDEAAKDFAAMANSGGGVVLYGVAEERGHGTAKSIEHLEVKEADVR
;
A
#
# COMPACT_ATOMS: atom_id res chain seq x y z
N MET A 1 13.58 7.01 -7.86
CA MET A 1 12.60 6.03 -8.34
C MET A 1 11.24 6.71 -8.39
N PHE A 2 10.43 6.49 -9.40
CA PHE A 2 9.04 6.98 -9.43
C PHE A 2 8.11 5.81 -9.06
N THR A 3 7.09 6.06 -8.26
CA THR A 3 6.16 5.03 -7.76
C THR A 3 4.71 5.52 -7.85
N SER A 4 3.75 4.62 -7.66
CA SER A 4 2.32 4.96 -7.65
C SER A 4 1.94 5.95 -6.54
N ILE A 5 2.66 5.97 -5.40
CA ILE A 5 2.53 7.02 -4.36
C ILE A 5 2.83 8.41 -4.93
N HIS A 6 3.93 8.55 -5.69
CA HIS A 6 4.28 9.83 -6.30
C HIS A 6 3.21 10.28 -7.29
N ARG A 7 2.65 9.34 -8.06
CA ARG A 7 1.56 9.62 -9.00
C ARG A 7 0.29 10.07 -8.26
N SER A 8 -0.09 9.37 -7.19
CA SER A 8 -1.29 9.67 -6.40
C SER A 8 -1.20 11.07 -5.77
N LEU A 9 -0.04 11.45 -5.25
CA LEU A 9 0.20 12.76 -4.63
C LEU A 9 0.56 13.88 -5.63
N GLY A 10 0.69 13.59 -6.93
CA GLY A 10 1.20 14.55 -7.91
C GLY A 10 2.65 15.01 -7.65
N ALA A 11 3.42 14.21 -6.92
CA ALA A 11 4.78 14.53 -6.48
C ALA A 11 5.84 14.17 -7.54
N ALA A 12 6.95 14.90 -7.53
CA ALA A 12 8.11 14.57 -8.37
C ALA A 12 8.77 13.26 -7.91
N PRO A 13 9.43 12.51 -8.81
CA PRO A 13 10.17 11.30 -8.45
C PRO A 13 11.22 11.55 -7.37
N GLY A 14 11.24 10.73 -6.32
CA GLY A 14 12.18 10.90 -5.21
C GLY A 14 12.24 9.70 -4.28
N PRO A 15 12.96 9.83 -3.15
CA PRO A 15 12.88 8.90 -2.05
C PRO A 15 11.48 8.91 -1.44
N LEU A 16 10.97 7.74 -1.06
CA LEU A 16 9.75 7.66 -0.26
C LEU A 16 10.01 8.20 1.13
N THR A 17 9.11 9.06 1.61
CA THR A 17 9.21 9.69 2.93
C THR A 17 7.97 9.39 3.75
N TRP A 18 8.10 9.45 5.08
CA TRP A 18 6.96 9.31 5.97
C TRP A 18 5.85 10.34 5.70
N GLN A 19 6.24 11.58 5.38
CA GLN A 19 5.30 12.65 5.03
C GLN A 19 4.43 12.32 3.82
N MET A 20 4.93 11.54 2.86
CA MET A 20 4.12 11.10 1.73
C MET A 20 2.99 10.16 2.19
N ILE A 21 3.24 9.31 3.19
CA ILE A 21 2.22 8.41 3.75
C ILE A 21 1.17 9.22 4.51
N GLU A 22 1.59 10.22 5.28
CA GLU A 22 0.68 11.15 5.95
C GLU A 22 -0.21 11.91 4.96
N GLN A 23 0.37 12.39 3.85
CA GLN A 23 -0.37 13.09 2.79
C GLN A 23 -1.38 12.19 2.07
N LEU A 24 -1.07 10.90 1.86
CA LEU A 24 -2.02 9.96 1.27
C LEU A 24 -3.29 9.85 2.12
N VAL A 25 -3.13 9.79 3.45
CA VAL A 25 -4.26 9.75 4.37
C VAL A 25 -4.99 11.09 4.45
N GLU A 26 -4.25 12.20 4.52
CA GLU A 26 -4.83 13.56 4.58
C GLU A 26 -5.67 13.88 3.33
N GLN A 27 -5.22 13.43 2.16
CA GLN A 27 -5.93 13.64 0.89
C GLN A 27 -6.97 12.56 0.58
N GLN A 28 -7.16 11.57 1.47
CA GLN A 28 -8.00 10.40 1.24
C GLN A 28 -7.71 9.74 -0.11
N ALA A 29 -6.43 9.53 -0.42
CA ALA A 29 -5.99 9.00 -1.70
C ALA A 29 -6.70 7.70 -2.04
N GLU A 30 -7.24 7.62 -3.27
CA GLU A 30 -7.90 6.44 -3.80
C GLU A 30 -6.88 5.36 -4.21
N GLU A 31 -7.24 4.11 -3.95
CA GLU A 31 -6.56 2.94 -4.47
C GLU A 31 -6.63 2.90 -5.99
N THR A 32 -5.55 2.40 -6.59
CA THR A 32 -5.45 2.21 -8.03
C THR A 32 -4.92 0.82 -8.30
N ALA A 33 -4.94 0.37 -9.57
CA ALA A 33 -4.47 -0.98 -9.92
C ALA A 33 -3.01 -1.29 -9.51
N ASP A 34 -2.23 -0.26 -9.22
CA ASP A 34 -0.82 -0.27 -8.81
C ASP A 34 -0.57 0.41 -7.44
N LEU A 35 -1.64 0.75 -6.69
CA LEU A 35 -1.56 1.29 -5.32
C LEU A 35 -2.68 0.71 -4.46
N ASP A 36 -2.29 -0.10 -3.47
CA ASP A 36 -3.22 -0.80 -2.59
C ASP A 36 -2.89 -0.49 -1.11
N PHE A 37 -3.91 -0.26 -0.28
CA PHE A 37 -3.76 0.00 1.15
C PHE A 37 -4.27 -1.20 1.95
N LYS A 38 -3.42 -1.70 2.85
CA LYS A 38 -3.77 -2.85 3.69
C LYS A 38 -3.47 -2.53 5.14
N GLN A 39 -4.47 -2.70 6.01
CA GLN A 39 -4.31 -2.44 7.44
C GLN A 39 -3.33 -3.42 8.10
N ILE A 40 -3.36 -4.69 7.70
CA ILE A 40 -2.60 -5.78 8.33
C ILE A 40 -1.81 -6.59 7.30
N LEU A 41 -0.70 -7.17 7.75
CA LEU A 41 0.07 -8.13 6.95
C LEU A 41 -0.72 -9.44 6.76
N PRO A 42 -0.62 -10.07 5.57
CA PRO A 42 -1.26 -11.35 5.31
C PRO A 42 -0.64 -12.48 6.16
N LYS A 43 -1.49 -13.36 6.73
CA LYS A 43 -1.09 -14.47 7.60
C LYS A 43 -1.79 -15.77 7.20
N GLY A 44 -1.10 -16.90 7.40
CA GLY A 44 -1.65 -18.22 7.08
C GLY A 44 -2.04 -18.34 5.61
N GLU A 45 -3.23 -18.89 5.33
CA GLU A 45 -3.73 -19.13 3.97
C GLU A 45 -3.91 -17.84 3.14
N TRP A 46 -4.05 -16.69 3.79
CA TRP A 46 -4.19 -15.39 3.12
C TRP A 46 -2.88 -14.91 2.48
N ARG A 47 -1.73 -15.53 2.81
CA ARG A 47 -0.46 -15.26 2.14
C ARG A 47 -0.47 -15.69 0.68
N ASP A 48 -1.09 -16.83 0.38
CA ASP A 48 -1.15 -17.34 -1.00
C ASP A 48 -2.05 -16.47 -1.87
N GLU A 49 -3.09 -15.88 -1.29
CA GLU A 49 -3.95 -14.91 -1.97
C GLU A 49 -3.20 -13.59 -2.22
N ALA A 50 -2.56 -13.03 -1.19
CA ALA A 50 -1.73 -11.83 -1.35
C ALA A 50 -0.60 -12.04 -2.38
N ALA A 51 0.01 -13.23 -2.43
CA ALA A 51 1.02 -13.55 -3.43
C ALA A 51 0.47 -13.53 -4.86
N LYS A 52 -0.79 -13.93 -5.08
CA LYS A 52 -1.44 -13.83 -6.40
C LYS A 52 -1.66 -12.37 -6.78
N ASP A 53 -2.09 -11.54 -5.86
CA ASP A 53 -2.30 -10.11 -6.10
C ASP A 53 -0.98 -9.41 -6.42
N PHE A 54 0.09 -9.73 -5.67
CA PHE A 54 1.44 -9.23 -5.96
C PHE A 54 1.93 -9.68 -7.34
N ALA A 55 1.70 -10.94 -7.71
CA ALA A 55 2.06 -11.44 -9.03
C ALA A 55 1.27 -10.71 -10.12
N ALA A 56 -0.02 -10.46 -9.91
CA ALA A 56 -0.85 -9.70 -10.86
C ALA A 56 -0.35 -8.26 -11.04
N MET A 57 0.00 -7.57 -9.94
CA MET A 57 0.60 -6.24 -9.99
C MET A 57 1.95 -6.25 -10.71
N ALA A 58 2.83 -7.20 -10.38
CA ALA A 58 4.14 -7.33 -11.02
C ALA A 58 4.01 -7.57 -12.55
N ASN A 59 3.03 -8.37 -12.96
CA ASN A 59 2.74 -8.65 -14.38
C ASN A 59 2.11 -7.46 -15.13
N SER A 60 1.60 -6.45 -14.41
CA SER A 60 0.87 -5.31 -14.98
C SER A 60 1.65 -4.00 -14.94
N GLY A 61 2.97 -4.07 -14.74
CA GLY A 61 3.85 -2.89 -14.66
C GLY A 61 4.39 -2.60 -13.26
N GLY A 62 4.07 -3.44 -12.28
CA GLY A 62 4.43 -3.25 -10.88
C GLY A 62 3.46 -2.36 -10.13
N GLY A 63 3.73 -2.15 -8.84
CA GLY A 63 2.89 -1.35 -7.97
C GLY A 63 3.48 -1.22 -6.58
N VAL A 64 2.71 -0.60 -5.69
CA VAL A 64 3.04 -0.42 -4.28
C VAL A 64 1.87 -0.91 -3.45
N VAL A 65 2.16 -1.76 -2.47
CA VAL A 65 1.21 -2.12 -1.41
C VAL A 65 1.70 -1.52 -0.11
N LEU A 66 0.87 -0.68 0.50
CA LEU A 66 1.17 0.02 1.75
C LEU A 66 0.48 -0.71 2.90
N TYR A 67 1.28 -1.43 3.68
CA TYR A 67 0.82 -2.06 4.91
C TYR A 67 0.85 -1.09 6.09
N GLY A 68 -0.19 -1.13 6.93
CA GLY A 68 -0.37 -0.24 8.07
C GLY A 68 -1.17 1.02 7.73
N VAL A 69 -1.84 1.02 6.58
CA VAL A 69 -2.81 2.07 6.23
C VAL A 69 -4.17 1.39 6.10
N ALA A 70 -5.13 1.81 6.93
CA ALA A 70 -6.50 1.37 6.82
C ALA A 70 -7.20 2.15 5.70
N GLU A 71 -7.97 1.45 4.89
CA GLU A 71 -8.83 2.03 3.87
C GLU A 71 -10.27 2.22 4.39
N GLU A 72 -11.00 3.19 3.81
CA GLU A 72 -12.43 3.31 3.99
C GLU A 72 -13.18 2.20 3.23
N ARG A 73 -13.80 1.28 3.98
CA ARG A 73 -14.60 0.19 3.40
C ARG A 73 -15.58 0.71 2.36
N GLY A 74 -15.46 0.21 1.13
CA GLY A 74 -16.35 0.48 0.01
C GLY A 74 -15.95 1.68 -0.86
N HIS A 75 -14.99 2.50 -0.43
CA HIS A 75 -14.47 3.62 -1.23
C HIS A 75 -13.01 3.42 -1.66
N GLY A 76 -12.26 2.54 -0.99
CA GLY A 76 -10.86 2.27 -1.34
C GLY A 76 -9.97 3.50 -1.13
N THR A 77 -10.26 4.32 -0.12
CA THR A 77 -9.50 5.54 0.17
C THR A 77 -8.69 5.40 1.45
N ALA A 78 -7.47 5.92 1.46
CA ALA A 78 -6.62 5.92 2.65
C ALA A 78 -7.27 6.73 3.79
N LYS A 79 -7.43 6.10 4.96
CA LYS A 79 -8.21 6.67 6.08
C LYS A 79 -7.40 6.89 7.35
N SER A 80 -6.57 5.95 7.73
CA SER A 80 -5.76 6.09 8.96
C SER A 80 -4.50 5.25 8.90
N ILE A 81 -3.45 5.77 9.54
CA ILE A 81 -2.18 5.06 9.72
C ILE A 81 -2.26 4.27 11.02
N GLU A 82 -1.95 2.98 10.96
CA GLU A 82 -1.88 2.08 12.09
C GLU A 82 -0.47 1.51 12.25
N HIS A 83 -0.01 1.43 13.50
CA HIS A 83 1.29 0.85 13.80
C HIS A 83 1.23 -0.67 13.68
N LEU A 84 2.05 -1.23 12.79
CA LEU A 84 2.24 -2.67 12.66
C LEU A 84 3.56 -3.09 13.29
N GLU A 85 3.49 -3.95 14.30
CA GLU A 85 4.66 -4.72 14.72
C GLU A 85 4.92 -5.84 13.72
N VAL A 86 6.04 -5.74 13.01
CA VAL A 86 6.48 -6.76 12.06
C VAL A 86 7.51 -7.66 12.73
N LYS A 87 7.24 -8.97 12.81
CA LYS A 87 8.21 -9.97 13.28
C LYS A 87 8.89 -10.62 12.08
N GLU A 88 10.11 -11.14 12.25
CA GLU A 88 10.82 -11.81 11.14
C GLU A 88 10.01 -12.96 10.51
N ALA A 89 9.20 -13.66 11.31
CA ALA A 89 8.32 -14.72 10.82
C ALA A 89 7.21 -14.21 9.89
N ASP A 90 6.84 -12.92 9.97
CA ASP A 90 5.81 -12.30 9.14
C ASP A 90 6.32 -12.00 7.71
N VAL A 91 7.63 -11.90 7.51
CA VAL A 91 8.28 -11.50 6.24
C VAL A 91 8.94 -12.68 5.50
N ARG A 92 9.09 -13.83 6.17
CA ARG A 92 9.65 -15.07 5.61
C ARG A 92 8.59 -15.97 4.98
#